data_AF-A0A2Z6RGK1-F1
#
_entry.id   AF-A0A2Z6RGK1-F1
#
_cell.length_a   1.000
_cell.length_b   1.000
_cell.length_c   1.000
_cell.angle_alpha   90.00
_cell.angle_beta   90.00
_cell.angle_gamma   90.00
#
_symmetry.space_group_name_H-M   'P 1'
#
loop_
_entity.id
_entity.type
_entity.pdbx_description
1 polymer ?
#
loop_
_entity_poly.entity_id
_entity_poly.type
_entity_poly.pdbx_seq_one_letter_code
_entity_poly.pdbx_strand_id
1 'polypeptide(L)'
;MSYCDIDNTIITTTNTTTTNTNTIQRIINLKGKIDNLTSIIMEMKEELKDLRYLKESQKSNKFLMDIIKEVAKLVTDISIYPSKKEVYGIAEAYLKKNHHEFFNKFSEIQWTAYYNEHICKQVEQIHSFRGSLASKTRDVIFATFGKMNLPSIKSNADSSQTITFIVKKVFSGKQYTNAEFAFIMAICKTLLNPKYDSLQLKEKTMKRKVKYYLKKIKKELPLDDDDDDNSNNEESVKDEDVNLHRILFLFKL
;
A
#
# COMPACT_ATOMS: atom_id res chain seq x y z
N MET A 1 26.51 88.98 46.63
CA MET A 1 27.00 87.93 45.69
C MET A 1 26.58 86.59 46.28
N SER A 2 25.32 86.14 46.12
CA SER A 2 24.90 84.81 46.65
C SER A 2 23.50 84.28 46.27
N TYR A 3 22.64 85.02 45.56
CA TYR A 3 21.26 84.55 45.30
C TYR A 3 21.10 83.83 43.94
N CYS A 4 21.90 84.18 42.93
CA CYS A 4 21.78 83.60 41.58
C CYS A 4 22.31 82.15 41.45
N ASP A 5 23.22 81.72 42.32
CA ASP A 5 23.85 80.38 42.21
C ASP A 5 22.96 79.25 42.76
N ILE A 6 22.09 79.56 43.73
CA ILE A 6 21.20 78.59 44.36
C ILE A 6 20.05 78.21 43.41
N ASP A 7 19.42 79.21 42.76
CA ASP A 7 18.32 78.98 41.82
C ASP A 7 18.80 78.20 40.58
N ASN A 8 19.98 78.52 40.03
CA ASN A 8 20.54 77.78 38.90
C ASN A 8 20.86 76.31 39.25
N THR A 9 21.32 76.06 40.48
CA THR A 9 21.62 74.70 40.98
C THR A 9 20.32 73.89 41.18
N ILE A 10 19.26 74.51 41.69
CA ILE A 10 17.95 73.85 41.86
C ILE A 10 17.31 73.54 40.50
N ILE A 11 17.39 74.45 39.53
CA ILE A 11 16.85 74.26 38.17
C ILE A 11 17.63 73.15 37.44
N THR A 12 18.95 73.08 37.57
CA THR A 12 19.74 71.99 36.96
C THR A 12 19.47 70.64 37.64
N THR A 13 19.30 70.62 38.96
CA THR A 13 18.99 69.40 39.73
C THR A 13 17.58 68.86 39.42
N THR A 14 16.59 69.74 39.24
CA THR A 14 15.22 69.35 38.87
C THR A 14 15.12 68.85 37.43
N ASN A 15 15.81 69.50 36.47
CA ASN A 15 15.85 69.05 35.08
C ASN A 15 16.54 67.70 34.90
N THR A 16 17.65 67.47 35.61
CA THR A 16 18.35 66.17 35.61
C THR A 16 17.49 65.05 36.21
N THR A 17 16.76 65.32 37.30
CA THR A 17 15.85 64.34 37.93
C THR A 17 14.69 63.94 37.01
N THR A 18 14.07 64.89 36.32
CA THR A 18 13.00 64.62 35.33
C THR A 18 13.52 63.80 34.14
N THR A 19 14.70 64.14 33.64
CA THR A 19 15.34 63.43 32.50
C THR A 19 15.68 61.99 32.87
N ASN A 20 16.16 61.76 34.10
CA ASN A 20 16.45 60.41 34.61
C ASN A 20 15.17 59.57 34.76
N THR A 21 14.09 60.14 35.27
CA THR A 21 12.79 59.45 35.40
C THR A 21 12.24 58.99 34.05
N ASN A 22 12.27 59.86 33.04
CA ASN A 22 11.85 59.53 31.67
C ASN A 22 12.71 58.42 31.04
N THR A 23 14.01 58.40 31.35
CA THR A 23 14.94 57.39 30.86
C THR A 23 14.65 56.03 31.50
N ILE A 24 14.44 55.99 32.82
CA ILE A 24 14.07 54.77 33.55
C ILE A 24 12.78 54.18 32.98
N GLN A 25 11.78 55.00 32.69
CA GLN A 25 10.50 54.50 32.22
C GLN A 25 10.57 53.92 30.80
N ARG A 26 11.43 54.48 29.94
CA ARG A 26 11.76 53.87 28.64
C ARG A 26 12.44 52.51 28.80
N ILE A 27 13.36 52.37 29.74
CA ILE A 27 14.07 51.11 30.02
C ILE A 27 13.09 50.02 30.48
N ILE A 28 12.15 50.36 31.38
CA ILE A 28 11.11 49.43 31.85
C ILE A 28 10.24 48.94 30.67
N ASN A 29 9.82 49.87 29.80
CA ASN A 29 9.03 49.51 28.62
C ASN A 29 9.83 48.62 27.65
N LEU A 30 11.10 48.95 27.39
CA LEU A 30 11.98 48.13 26.56
C LEU A 30 12.18 46.73 27.15
N LYS A 31 12.34 46.62 28.47
CA LYS A 31 12.43 45.33 29.16
C LYS A 31 11.17 44.49 28.92
N GLY A 32 9.98 45.07 29.10
CA GLY A 32 8.72 44.35 28.83
C GLY A 32 8.60 43.88 27.38
N LYS A 33 9.06 44.68 26.41
CA LYS A 33 9.10 44.27 24.99
C LYS A 33 10.08 43.11 24.76
N ILE A 34 11.25 43.12 25.40
CA ILE A 34 12.24 42.03 25.33
C ILE A 34 11.67 40.74 25.92
N ASP A 35 10.97 40.83 27.06
CA ASP A 35 10.35 39.66 27.69
C ASP A 35 9.28 39.05 26.77
N ASN A 36 8.43 39.88 26.15
CA ASN A 36 7.43 39.42 25.18
C ASN A 36 8.07 38.76 23.94
N LEU A 37 9.12 39.39 23.37
CA LEU A 37 9.86 38.80 22.25
C LEU A 37 10.50 37.47 22.63
N THR A 38 11.00 37.35 23.86
CA THR A 38 11.56 36.09 24.37
C THR A 38 10.50 34.99 24.42
N SER A 39 9.28 35.31 24.87
CA SER A 39 8.15 34.38 24.88
C SER A 39 7.82 33.89 23.47
N ILE A 40 7.69 34.82 22.51
CA ILE A 40 7.38 34.49 21.11
C ILE A 40 8.49 33.61 20.50
N ILE A 41 9.76 33.89 20.78
CA ILE A 41 10.89 33.07 20.30
C ILE A 41 10.81 31.65 20.85
N MET A 42 10.42 31.49 22.12
CA MET A 42 10.25 30.16 22.72
C MET A 42 9.10 29.39 22.07
N GLU A 43 7.97 30.03 21.84
CA GLU A 43 6.82 29.42 21.14
C GLU A 43 7.18 28.99 19.72
N MET A 44 7.79 29.89 18.93
CA MET A 44 8.25 29.59 17.57
C MET A 44 9.24 28.43 17.52
N LYS A 45 10.11 28.30 18.54
CA LYS A 45 11.07 27.20 18.62
C LYS A 45 10.38 25.85 18.83
N GLU A 46 9.33 25.80 19.64
CA GLU A 46 8.57 24.56 19.87
C GLU A 46 7.76 24.19 18.62
N GLU A 47 7.10 25.15 17.97
CA GLU A 47 6.40 24.90 16.70
C GLU A 47 7.34 24.36 15.62
N LEU A 48 8.56 24.89 15.51
CA LEU A 48 9.57 24.40 14.56
C LEU A 48 9.99 22.96 14.83
N LYS A 49 9.99 22.53 16.09
CA LYS A 49 10.31 21.16 16.49
C LYS A 49 9.18 20.21 16.09
N ASP A 50 7.94 20.61 16.30
CA ASP A 50 6.75 19.84 15.88
C ASP A 50 6.68 19.70 14.36
N LEU A 51 6.94 20.78 13.62
CA LEU A 51 7.00 20.75 12.15
C LEU A 51 8.10 19.81 11.65
N ARG A 52 9.26 19.78 12.31
CA ARG A 52 10.35 18.85 11.97
C ARG A 52 9.92 17.39 12.17
N TYR A 53 9.27 17.09 13.29
CA TYR A 53 8.73 15.76 13.58
C TYR A 53 7.69 15.33 12.54
N LEU A 54 6.74 16.21 12.21
CA LEU A 54 5.71 15.95 11.22
C LEU A 54 6.31 15.66 9.84
N LYS A 55 7.30 16.44 9.42
CA LYS A 55 7.99 16.25 8.14
C LYS A 55 8.70 14.89 8.06
N GLU A 56 9.36 14.46 9.13
CA GLU A 56 10.04 13.15 9.16
C GLU A 56 9.02 12.00 9.16
N SER A 57 7.93 12.13 9.91
CA SER A 57 6.81 11.18 9.89
C SER A 57 6.20 11.03 8.48
N GLN A 58 5.95 12.15 7.79
CA GLN A 58 5.45 12.12 6.41
C GLN A 58 6.41 11.41 5.45
N LYS A 59 7.72 11.65 5.58
CA LYS A 59 8.74 10.98 4.75
C LYS A 59 8.76 9.48 4.99
N SER A 60 8.70 9.05 6.26
CA SER A 60 8.63 7.63 6.64
C SER A 60 7.36 6.96 6.09
N ASN A 61 6.20 7.64 6.21
CA ASN A 61 4.94 7.14 5.67
C ASN A 61 4.99 7.00 4.14
N LYS A 62 5.55 7.98 3.43
CA LYS A 62 5.70 7.89 1.97
C LYS A 62 6.57 6.71 1.57
N PHE A 63 7.71 6.54 2.23
CA PHE A 63 8.60 5.41 1.99
C PHE A 63 7.89 4.06 2.19
N LEU A 64 7.15 3.92 3.28
CA LEU A 64 6.38 2.70 3.56
C LEU A 64 5.32 2.43 2.48
N MET A 65 4.60 3.47 2.03
CA MET A 65 3.60 3.34 0.97
C MET A 65 4.21 2.90 -0.37
N ASP A 66 5.41 3.40 -0.70
CA ASP A 66 6.13 2.99 -1.90
C ASP A 66 6.54 1.50 -1.82
N ILE A 67 7.02 1.02 -0.66
CA ILE A 67 7.30 -0.41 -0.43
C ILE A 67 6.04 -1.24 -0.61
N ILE A 68 4.94 -0.86 0.06
CA ILE A 68 3.67 -1.60 0.00
C ILE A 68 3.20 -1.73 -1.45
N LYS A 69 3.30 -0.65 -2.23
CA LYS A 69 2.86 -0.61 -3.62
C LYS A 69 3.64 -1.59 -4.49
N GLU A 70 4.97 -1.59 -4.39
CA GLU A 70 5.80 -2.51 -5.17
C GLU A 70 5.66 -3.96 -4.71
N VAL A 71 5.62 -4.23 -3.40
CA VAL A 71 5.34 -5.56 -2.87
C VAL A 71 3.98 -6.07 -3.36
N ALA A 72 2.94 -5.24 -3.32
CA ALA A 72 1.61 -5.63 -3.77
C ALA A 72 1.61 -6.00 -5.26
N LYS A 73 2.30 -5.23 -6.10
CA LYS A 73 2.45 -5.51 -7.54
C LYS A 73 3.15 -6.85 -7.78
N LEU A 74 4.25 -7.11 -7.09
CA LEU A 74 4.99 -8.37 -7.21
C LEU A 74 4.15 -9.57 -6.73
N VAL A 75 3.40 -9.40 -5.65
CA VAL A 75 2.48 -10.41 -5.14
C VAL A 75 1.39 -10.73 -6.16
N THR A 76 0.77 -9.71 -6.79
CA THR A 76 -0.29 -9.92 -7.78
C THR A 76 0.20 -10.64 -9.03
N ASP A 77 1.46 -10.43 -9.42
CA ASP A 77 2.06 -11.12 -10.57
C ASP A 77 2.25 -12.62 -10.30
N ILE A 78 2.48 -12.98 -9.04
CA ILE A 78 2.74 -14.36 -8.62
C ILE A 78 1.44 -15.12 -8.34
N SER A 79 0.52 -14.49 -7.62
CA SER A 79 -0.70 -15.11 -7.12
C SER A 79 -1.85 -14.12 -6.98
N ILE A 80 -2.99 -14.49 -7.59
CA ILE A 80 -4.26 -13.80 -7.36
C ILE A 80 -4.82 -14.10 -5.97
N TYR A 81 -4.39 -15.16 -5.27
CA TYR A 81 -4.81 -15.46 -3.88
C TYR A 81 -3.58 -15.77 -3.01
N PRO A 82 -2.76 -14.77 -2.67
CA PRO A 82 -1.53 -14.98 -1.94
C PRO A 82 -1.82 -15.39 -0.49
N SER A 83 -1.03 -16.30 0.03
CA SER A 83 -0.97 -16.63 1.45
C SER A 83 -0.12 -15.61 2.21
N LYS A 84 -0.32 -15.50 3.52
CA LYS A 84 0.49 -14.62 4.38
C LYS A 84 1.99 -14.91 4.26
N LYS A 85 2.36 -16.20 4.16
CA LYS A 85 3.74 -16.66 4.00
C LYS A 85 4.35 -16.22 2.66
N GLU A 86 3.57 -16.25 1.57
CA GLU A 86 4.04 -15.77 0.26
C GLU A 86 4.26 -14.27 0.27
N VAL A 87 3.31 -13.50 0.81
CA VAL A 87 3.46 -12.04 0.93
C VAL A 87 4.69 -11.68 1.77
N TYR A 88 4.88 -12.35 2.91
CA TYR A 88 6.04 -12.18 3.76
C TYR A 88 7.35 -12.42 3.01
N GLY A 89 7.46 -13.58 2.33
CA GLY A 89 8.67 -13.94 1.59
C GLY A 89 8.98 -12.98 0.45
N ILE A 90 7.96 -12.48 -0.25
CA ILE A 90 8.13 -11.49 -1.32
C ILE A 90 8.57 -10.14 -0.77
N ALA A 91 7.94 -9.67 0.32
CA ALA A 91 8.32 -8.42 0.97
C ALA A 91 9.76 -8.46 1.48
N GLU A 92 10.15 -9.57 2.11
CA GLU A 92 11.49 -9.80 2.61
C GLU A 92 12.52 -9.80 1.45
N ALA A 93 12.27 -10.58 0.40
CA ALA A 93 13.16 -10.65 -0.75
C ALA A 93 13.30 -9.29 -1.46
N TYR A 94 12.20 -8.54 -1.59
CA TYR A 94 12.20 -7.19 -2.16
C TYR A 94 13.07 -6.22 -1.36
N LEU A 95 12.91 -6.20 -0.03
CA LEU A 95 13.67 -5.29 0.83
C LEU A 95 15.15 -5.69 0.91
N LYS A 96 15.46 -6.98 1.02
CA LYS A 96 16.86 -7.47 0.97
C LYS A 96 17.57 -7.03 -0.30
N LYS A 97 16.87 -7.07 -1.45
CA LYS A 97 17.45 -6.68 -2.74
C LYS A 97 17.56 -5.17 -2.94
N ASN A 98 16.50 -4.41 -2.64
CA ASN A 98 16.37 -3.00 -3.05
C ASN A 98 16.60 -2.01 -1.91
N HIS A 99 16.47 -2.44 -0.65
CA HIS A 99 16.54 -1.58 0.54
C HIS A 99 17.36 -2.25 1.65
N HIS A 100 18.48 -2.86 1.30
CA HIS A 100 19.32 -3.66 2.21
C HIS A 100 19.74 -2.91 3.49
N GLU A 101 20.15 -1.63 3.41
CA GLU A 101 20.48 -0.80 4.58
C GLU A 101 19.31 -0.60 5.54
N PHE A 102 18.08 -0.56 5.03
CA PHE A 102 16.89 -0.51 5.86
C PHE A 102 16.62 -1.89 6.49
N PHE A 103 16.66 -2.96 5.68
CA PHE A 103 16.38 -4.32 6.12
C PHE A 103 17.37 -4.82 7.19
N ASN A 104 18.66 -4.48 7.05
CA ASN A 104 19.71 -4.93 7.97
C ASN A 104 19.64 -4.30 9.37
N LYS A 105 18.73 -3.35 9.61
CA LYS A 105 18.46 -2.79 10.95
C LYS A 105 17.64 -3.73 11.83
N PHE A 106 17.00 -4.74 11.24
CA PHE A 106 16.11 -5.64 11.93
C PHE A 106 16.80 -6.99 12.21
N SER A 107 16.64 -7.51 13.42
CA SER A 107 16.71 -8.95 13.65
C SER A 107 15.50 -9.66 13.05
N GLU A 108 15.55 -10.99 12.94
CA GLU A 108 14.45 -11.78 12.38
C GLU A 108 13.11 -11.56 13.12
N ILE A 109 13.15 -11.48 14.45
CA ILE A 109 11.97 -11.21 15.28
C ILE A 109 11.45 -9.79 15.04
N GLN A 110 12.35 -8.80 14.95
CA GLN A 110 11.99 -7.40 14.72
C GLN A 110 11.38 -7.20 13.33
N TRP A 111 11.93 -7.87 12.31
CA TRP A 111 11.38 -7.85 10.96
C TRP A 111 9.98 -8.46 10.92
N THR A 112 9.78 -9.60 11.57
CA THR A 112 8.46 -10.25 11.65
C THR A 112 7.42 -9.33 12.29
N ALA A 113 7.77 -8.64 13.38
CA ALA A 113 6.90 -7.67 14.03
C ALA A 113 6.57 -6.49 13.10
N TYR A 114 7.61 -5.88 12.50
CA TYR A 114 7.47 -4.74 11.60
C TYR A 114 6.57 -5.07 10.40
N TYR A 115 6.78 -6.23 9.75
CA TYR A 115 5.97 -6.68 8.63
C TYR A 115 4.49 -6.79 9.01
N ASN A 116 4.19 -7.42 10.15
CA ASN A 116 2.82 -7.63 10.59
C ASN A 116 2.10 -6.31 10.89
N GLU A 117 2.82 -5.35 11.47
CA GLU A 117 2.27 -4.04 11.84
C GLU A 117 2.04 -3.13 10.63
N HIS A 118 3.01 -3.07 9.71
CA HIS A 118 3.06 -2.02 8.69
C HIS A 118 2.76 -2.49 7.26
N ILE A 119 3.03 -3.76 6.92
CA ILE A 119 2.95 -4.27 5.54
C ILE A 119 1.78 -5.23 5.35
N CYS A 120 1.61 -6.22 6.24
CA CYS A 120 0.63 -7.31 6.07
C CYS A 120 -0.80 -6.79 5.86
N LYS A 121 -1.26 -5.89 6.74
CA LYS A 121 -2.63 -5.32 6.68
C LYS A 121 -2.91 -4.54 5.39
N GLN A 122 -1.88 -3.92 4.83
CA GLN A 122 -2.00 -3.09 3.63
C GLN A 122 -2.00 -3.97 2.38
N VAL A 123 -1.17 -5.00 2.35
CA VAL A 123 -1.13 -5.96 1.24
C VAL A 123 -2.36 -6.87 1.22
N GLU A 124 -3.01 -7.11 2.36
CA GLU A 124 -4.33 -7.76 2.40
C GLU A 124 -5.38 -6.99 1.57
N GLN A 125 -5.23 -5.68 1.35
CA GLN A 125 -6.13 -4.90 0.49
C GLN A 125 -6.04 -5.27 -1.01
N ILE A 126 -5.15 -6.18 -1.42
CA ILE A 126 -5.14 -6.78 -2.77
C ILE A 126 -6.52 -7.37 -3.17
N HIS A 127 -7.44 -7.64 -2.24
CA HIS A 127 -8.84 -7.93 -2.56
C HIS A 127 -9.46 -6.91 -3.53
N SER A 128 -9.08 -5.63 -3.45
CA SER A 128 -9.52 -4.59 -4.38
C SER A 128 -9.09 -4.87 -5.83
N PHE A 129 -7.85 -5.31 -6.04
CA PHE A 129 -7.35 -5.68 -7.36
C PHE A 129 -8.15 -6.86 -7.95
N ARG A 130 -8.39 -7.91 -7.15
CA ARG A 130 -9.20 -9.07 -7.56
C ARG A 130 -10.62 -8.65 -7.95
N GLY A 131 -11.25 -7.81 -7.11
CA GLY A 131 -12.61 -7.30 -7.34
C GLY A 131 -12.69 -6.47 -8.62
N SER A 132 -11.72 -5.59 -8.84
CA SER A 132 -11.62 -4.76 -10.05
C SER A 132 -11.46 -5.62 -11.30
N LEU A 133 -10.53 -6.58 -11.30
CA LEU A 133 -10.31 -7.49 -12.42
C LEU A 133 -11.54 -8.35 -12.71
N ALA A 134 -12.22 -8.83 -11.66
CA ALA A 134 -13.46 -9.58 -11.80
C ALA A 134 -14.59 -8.73 -12.40
N SER A 135 -14.78 -7.49 -11.94
CA SER A 135 -15.76 -6.57 -12.50
C SER A 135 -15.48 -6.30 -13.97
N LYS A 136 -14.24 -5.91 -14.30
CA LYS A 136 -13.82 -5.64 -15.67
C LYS A 136 -14.04 -6.83 -16.60
N THR A 137 -13.76 -8.04 -16.12
CA THR A 137 -14.01 -9.27 -16.86
C THR A 137 -15.49 -9.48 -17.13
N ARG A 138 -16.36 -9.30 -16.13
CA ARG A 138 -17.82 -9.39 -16.30
C ARG A 138 -18.34 -8.35 -17.28
N ASP A 139 -17.86 -7.11 -17.18
CA ASP A 139 -18.29 -6.01 -18.05
C ASP A 139 -17.92 -6.32 -19.52
N VAL A 140 -16.72 -6.83 -19.78
CA VAL A 140 -16.31 -7.27 -21.12
C VAL A 140 -17.16 -8.41 -21.64
N ILE A 141 -17.49 -9.39 -20.78
CA ILE A 141 -18.35 -10.52 -21.14
C ILE A 141 -19.74 -10.02 -21.52
N PHE A 142 -20.37 -9.20 -20.67
CA PHE A 142 -21.70 -8.66 -20.94
C PHE A 142 -21.74 -7.69 -22.12
N ALA A 143 -20.68 -6.90 -22.33
CA ALA A 143 -20.57 -6.04 -23.50
C ALA A 143 -20.40 -6.84 -24.81
N THR A 144 -19.77 -8.02 -24.74
CA THR A 144 -19.52 -8.86 -25.92
C THR A 144 -20.73 -9.70 -26.29
N PHE A 145 -21.42 -10.28 -25.30
CA PHE A 145 -22.47 -11.28 -25.54
C PHE A 145 -23.87 -10.81 -25.13
N GLY A 146 -23.98 -9.70 -24.40
CA GLY A 146 -25.22 -9.30 -23.73
C GLY A 146 -25.46 -10.08 -22.44
N LYS A 147 -26.21 -9.47 -21.52
CA LYS A 147 -26.47 -10.05 -20.18
C LYS A 147 -27.38 -11.29 -20.23
N MET A 148 -28.24 -11.40 -21.24
CA MET A 148 -29.24 -12.45 -21.39
C MET A 148 -28.84 -13.55 -22.40
N ASN A 149 -27.78 -13.32 -23.18
CA ASN A 149 -27.37 -14.19 -24.29
C ASN A 149 -25.92 -14.68 -24.10
N LEU A 150 -25.57 -15.08 -22.87
CA LEU A 150 -24.25 -15.61 -22.59
C LEU A 150 -24.01 -16.91 -23.38
N PRO A 151 -22.86 -17.04 -24.08
CA PRO A 151 -22.55 -18.26 -24.79
C PRO A 151 -22.37 -19.40 -23.80
N SER A 152 -23.05 -20.52 -24.06
CA SER A 152 -22.83 -21.75 -23.31
C SER A 152 -21.56 -22.39 -23.84
N ILE A 153 -20.52 -22.44 -23.01
CA ILE A 153 -19.29 -23.14 -23.36
C ILE A 153 -19.54 -24.65 -23.18
N LYS A 154 -19.89 -25.34 -24.27
CA LYS A 154 -20.18 -26.78 -24.29
C LYS A 154 -19.01 -27.64 -24.81
N SER A 155 -18.04 -27.05 -25.52
CA SER A 155 -16.90 -27.75 -26.13
C SER A 155 -15.56 -27.05 -25.86
N ASN A 156 -14.45 -27.80 -25.88
CA ASN A 156 -13.10 -27.30 -25.59
C ASN A 156 -12.60 -26.25 -26.60
N ALA A 157 -12.87 -26.44 -27.89
CA ALA A 157 -12.44 -25.52 -28.94
C ALA A 157 -13.14 -24.15 -28.83
N ASP A 158 -14.45 -24.15 -28.59
CA ASP A 158 -15.24 -22.93 -28.42
C ASP A 158 -14.86 -22.18 -27.13
N SER A 159 -14.51 -22.94 -26.08
CA SER A 159 -14.05 -22.38 -24.81
C SER A 159 -12.75 -21.59 -24.95
N SER A 160 -11.78 -22.14 -25.69
CA SER A 160 -10.44 -21.57 -25.80
C SER A 160 -10.44 -20.28 -26.61
N GLN A 161 -11.14 -20.25 -27.73
CA GLN A 161 -11.26 -19.05 -28.58
C GLN A 161 -12.02 -17.93 -27.85
N THR A 162 -13.13 -18.27 -27.19
CA THR A 162 -13.95 -17.32 -26.43
C THR A 162 -13.17 -16.71 -25.27
N ILE A 163 -12.47 -17.53 -24.47
CA ILE A 163 -11.67 -17.06 -23.33
C ILE A 163 -10.50 -16.20 -23.82
N THR A 164 -9.81 -16.61 -24.88
CA THR A 164 -8.71 -15.84 -25.46
C THR A 164 -9.19 -14.46 -25.95
N PHE A 165 -10.36 -14.41 -26.58
CA PHE A 165 -10.97 -13.16 -27.03
C PHE A 165 -11.31 -12.23 -25.85
N ILE A 166 -11.94 -12.77 -24.79
CA ILE A 166 -12.26 -12.02 -23.57
C ILE A 166 -10.99 -11.46 -22.93
N VAL A 167 -9.95 -12.29 -22.75
CA VAL A 167 -8.67 -11.88 -22.16
C VAL A 167 -8.03 -10.74 -22.96
N LYS A 168 -7.98 -10.85 -24.30
CA LYS A 168 -7.46 -9.79 -25.17
C LYS A 168 -8.20 -8.46 -24.97
N LYS A 169 -9.53 -8.50 -24.83
CA LYS A 169 -10.34 -7.31 -24.55
C LYS A 169 -10.13 -6.76 -23.14
N VAL A 170 -10.10 -7.62 -22.11
CA VAL A 170 -9.87 -7.22 -20.71
C VAL A 170 -8.55 -6.48 -20.55
N PHE A 171 -7.49 -6.96 -21.21
CA PHE A 171 -6.18 -6.29 -21.15
C PHE A 171 -5.97 -5.25 -22.26
N SER A 172 -6.89 -5.13 -23.21
CA SER A 172 -6.78 -4.20 -24.35
C SER A 172 -5.44 -4.37 -25.09
N GLY A 173 -5.00 -5.62 -25.26
CA GLY A 173 -3.71 -5.97 -25.87
C GLY A 173 -2.47 -5.77 -24.98
N LYS A 174 -2.61 -5.33 -23.73
CA LYS A 174 -1.49 -5.26 -22.77
C LYS A 174 -1.06 -6.65 -22.32
N GLN A 175 0.19 -6.75 -21.84
CA GLN A 175 0.69 -7.98 -21.22
C GLN A 175 -0.09 -8.30 -19.94
N TYR A 176 -0.21 -9.59 -19.66
CA TYR A 176 -0.86 -10.12 -18.47
C TYR A 176 -0.04 -11.30 -17.94
N THR A 177 -0.16 -11.54 -16.64
CA THR A 177 0.54 -12.62 -15.96
C THR A 177 -0.23 -13.94 -16.06
N ASN A 178 0.46 -15.05 -15.82
CA ASN A 178 -0.18 -16.37 -15.74
C ASN A 178 -1.23 -16.43 -14.63
N ALA A 179 -1.04 -15.67 -13.55
CA ALA A 179 -1.98 -15.60 -12.44
C ALA A 179 -3.28 -14.89 -12.85
N GLU A 180 -3.16 -13.75 -13.53
CA GLU A 180 -4.31 -13.02 -14.08
C GLU A 180 -5.06 -13.84 -15.15
N PHE A 181 -4.34 -14.50 -16.06
CA PHE A 181 -4.94 -15.35 -17.09
C PHE A 181 -5.73 -16.51 -16.46
N ALA A 182 -5.14 -17.21 -15.49
CA ALA A 182 -5.81 -18.27 -14.75
C ALA A 182 -7.09 -17.79 -14.04
N PHE A 183 -7.08 -16.55 -13.51
CA PHE A 183 -8.24 -15.97 -12.85
C PHE A 183 -9.37 -15.61 -13.81
N ILE A 184 -9.06 -14.98 -14.95
CA ILE A 184 -10.07 -14.73 -15.98
C ILE A 184 -10.64 -16.04 -16.51
N MET A 185 -9.80 -17.05 -16.71
CA MET A 185 -10.25 -18.37 -17.14
C MET A 185 -11.22 -19.01 -16.14
N ALA A 186 -10.90 -18.94 -14.84
CA ALA A 186 -11.80 -19.40 -13.79
C ALA A 186 -13.14 -18.64 -13.78
N ILE A 187 -13.12 -17.31 -13.99
CA ILE A 187 -14.35 -16.50 -14.08
C ILE A 187 -15.17 -16.94 -15.29
N CYS A 188 -14.56 -17.05 -16.47
CA CYS A 188 -15.25 -17.41 -17.70
C CYS A 188 -15.87 -18.82 -17.60
N LYS A 189 -15.09 -19.82 -17.15
CA LYS A 189 -15.57 -21.21 -16.96
C LYS A 189 -16.60 -21.34 -15.84
N THR A 190 -16.74 -20.34 -14.96
CA THR A 190 -17.82 -20.34 -13.94
C THR A 190 -19.06 -19.59 -14.45
N LEU A 191 -18.88 -18.42 -15.06
CA LEU A 191 -19.98 -17.54 -15.52
C LEU A 191 -20.63 -18.03 -16.82
N LEU A 192 -19.89 -18.69 -17.70
CA LEU A 192 -20.36 -19.18 -19.00
C LEU A 192 -20.71 -20.68 -18.97
N ASN A 193 -20.69 -21.29 -17.78
CA ASN A 193 -21.05 -22.69 -17.60
C ASN A 193 -22.55 -22.81 -17.30
N PRO A 194 -23.30 -23.55 -18.13
CA PRO A 194 -24.76 -23.68 -17.99
C PRO A 194 -25.20 -24.45 -16.73
N LYS A 195 -24.29 -25.12 -16.01
CA LYS A 195 -24.59 -25.90 -14.79
C LYS A 195 -24.71 -25.04 -13.51
N TYR A 196 -24.32 -23.77 -13.53
CA TYR A 196 -24.31 -22.91 -12.34
C TYR A 196 -25.38 -21.80 -12.46
N ASP A 197 -26.58 -22.06 -11.93
CA ASP A 197 -27.73 -21.12 -11.97
C ASP A 197 -27.57 -19.90 -11.04
N SER A 198 -26.72 -19.99 -10.00
CA SER A 198 -26.54 -18.90 -9.04
C SER A 198 -25.06 -18.53 -8.92
N LEU A 199 -24.76 -17.30 -9.35
CA LEU A 199 -23.43 -16.71 -9.49
C LEU A 199 -22.76 -16.36 -8.15
N GLN A 200 -22.88 -17.19 -7.12
CA GLN A 200 -22.11 -17.02 -5.89
C GLN A 200 -20.71 -17.60 -6.11
N LEU A 201 -19.85 -16.79 -6.72
CA LEU A 201 -18.40 -17.01 -6.83
C LEU A 201 -17.75 -17.00 -5.43
N LYS A 202 -18.01 -18.06 -4.64
CA LYS A 202 -17.41 -18.21 -3.31
C LYS A 202 -15.89 -18.23 -3.45
N GLU A 203 -15.21 -17.47 -2.60
CA GLU A 203 -13.76 -17.31 -2.66
C GLU A 203 -13.02 -18.64 -2.60
N LYS A 204 -13.48 -19.58 -1.75
CA LYS A 204 -12.90 -20.93 -1.64
C LYS A 204 -12.95 -21.69 -2.97
N THR A 205 -14.07 -21.60 -3.70
CA THR A 205 -14.25 -22.24 -5.01
C THR A 205 -13.35 -21.60 -6.06
N MET A 206 -13.31 -20.26 -6.10
CA MET A 206 -12.46 -19.54 -7.04
C MET A 206 -10.97 -19.79 -6.80
N LYS A 207 -10.53 -19.79 -5.54
CA LYS A 207 -9.15 -20.10 -5.18
C LYS A 207 -8.73 -21.48 -5.67
N ARG A 208 -9.61 -22.49 -5.56
CA ARG A 208 -9.37 -23.84 -6.09
C ARG A 208 -9.25 -23.84 -7.62
N LYS A 209 -10.22 -23.23 -8.33
CA LYS A 209 -10.21 -23.16 -9.80
C LYS A 209 -8.99 -22.41 -10.33
N VAL A 210 -8.61 -21.28 -9.73
CA VAL A 210 -7.37 -20.55 -10.10
C VAL A 210 -6.14 -21.41 -9.89
N LYS A 211 -6.01 -22.10 -8.75
CA LYS A 211 -4.88 -22.99 -8.48
C LYS A 211 -4.79 -24.11 -9.52
N TYR A 212 -5.93 -24.68 -9.92
CA TYR A 212 -6.02 -25.68 -10.98
C TYR A 212 -5.51 -25.13 -12.32
N TYR A 213 -6.06 -24.01 -12.81
CA TYR A 213 -5.65 -23.45 -14.10
C TYR A 213 -4.20 -22.96 -14.11
N LEU A 214 -3.71 -22.41 -13.00
CA LEU A 214 -2.32 -22.00 -12.88
C LEU A 214 -1.35 -23.19 -12.99
N LYS A 215 -1.71 -24.35 -12.42
CA LYS A 215 -0.94 -25.60 -12.61
C LYS A 215 -1.00 -26.08 -14.07
N LYS A 216 -2.17 -25.97 -14.70
CA LYS A 216 -2.39 -26.38 -16.10
C LYS A 216 -1.54 -25.56 -17.09
N ILE A 217 -1.54 -24.24 -16.93
CA ILE A 217 -0.72 -23.30 -17.72
C ILE A 217 0.77 -23.62 -17.59
N LYS A 218 1.26 -23.89 -16.37
CA LYS A 218 2.68 -24.18 -16.11
C LYS A 218 3.16 -25.53 -16.67
N LYS A 219 2.26 -26.48 -16.87
CA LYS A 219 2.58 -27.83 -17.36
C LYS A 219 2.33 -28.00 -18.85
N GLU A 220 1.90 -26.94 -19.56
CA GLU A 220 1.54 -26.97 -21.00
C GLU A 220 0.56 -28.10 -21.38
N LEU A 221 -0.30 -28.52 -20.44
CA LEU A 221 -1.23 -29.63 -20.66
C LEU A 221 -2.48 -29.17 -21.44
N PRO A 222 -3.02 -30.01 -22.35
CA PRO A 222 -4.27 -29.73 -23.07
C PRO A 222 -5.43 -29.42 -22.12
N LEU A 223 -6.33 -28.54 -22.56
CA LEU A 223 -7.49 -28.06 -21.80
C LEU A 223 -8.59 -29.14 -21.64
N ASP A 224 -8.28 -30.32 -21.12
CA ASP A 224 -9.28 -31.38 -20.92
C ASP A 224 -10.08 -31.22 -19.62
N ASP A 225 -11.38 -31.52 -19.73
CA ASP A 225 -12.46 -31.26 -18.78
C ASP A 225 -12.79 -32.54 -17.99
N ASP A 226 -12.16 -32.72 -16.82
CA ASP A 226 -12.77 -33.48 -15.73
C ASP A 226 -12.95 -32.53 -14.54
N ASP A 227 -13.99 -31.70 -14.64
CA ASP A 227 -14.59 -30.97 -13.52
C ASP A 227 -15.54 -31.99 -12.82
N ASP A 228 -15.00 -33.03 -12.17
CA ASP A 228 -15.75 -33.86 -11.22
C ASP A 228 -15.71 -33.20 -9.84
N ASP A 229 -16.72 -32.36 -9.62
CA ASP A 229 -16.97 -31.61 -8.40
C ASP A 229 -17.63 -32.53 -7.34
N ASN A 230 -17.00 -33.66 -6.97
CA ASN A 230 -17.38 -34.41 -5.75
C ASN A 230 -16.34 -35.40 -5.22
N SER A 231 -15.17 -34.92 -4.82
CA SER A 231 -14.27 -35.65 -3.93
C SER A 231 -14.08 -34.84 -2.65
N ASN A 232 -14.82 -35.23 -1.61
CA ASN A 232 -14.51 -34.92 -0.21
C ASN A 232 -13.22 -35.63 0.24
N ASN A 233 -12.15 -35.51 -0.53
CA ASN A 233 -10.84 -35.88 -0.03
C ASN A 233 -10.32 -34.66 0.75
N GLU A 234 -10.54 -34.71 2.06
CA GLU A 234 -9.69 -34.09 3.06
C GLU A 234 -8.27 -34.67 2.93
N GLU A 235 -7.61 -34.39 1.81
CA GLU A 235 -6.17 -34.51 1.79
C GLU A 235 -5.67 -33.29 2.55
N SER A 236 -5.29 -33.55 3.80
CA SER A 236 -4.42 -32.67 4.57
C SER A 236 -3.21 -32.36 3.70
N VAL A 237 -3.30 -31.27 2.94
CA VAL A 237 -2.18 -30.73 2.20
C VAL A 237 -1.23 -30.24 3.28
N LYS A 238 -0.31 -31.12 3.68
CA LYS A 238 0.92 -30.73 4.35
C LYS A 238 1.45 -29.54 3.57
N ASP A 239 1.87 -28.53 4.30
CA ASP A 239 2.55 -27.33 3.79
C ASP A 239 3.89 -27.72 3.12
N GLU A 240 3.82 -28.50 2.04
CA GLU A 240 4.95 -28.91 1.23
C GLU A 240 5.27 -27.78 0.25
N ASP A 241 6.11 -26.88 0.78
CA ASP A 241 7.39 -26.55 0.19
C ASP A 241 7.46 -26.33 -1.33
N VAL A 242 6.55 -25.54 -1.90
CA VAL A 242 6.77 -24.94 -3.23
C VAL A 242 6.16 -23.54 -3.34
N ASN A 243 6.93 -22.53 -2.90
CA ASN A 243 7.02 -21.25 -3.61
C ASN A 243 8.30 -20.46 -3.27
N LEU A 244 9.16 -20.95 -2.37
CA LEU A 244 10.44 -20.30 -2.05
C LEU A 244 11.36 -20.27 -3.28
N HIS A 245 11.40 -21.34 -4.07
CA HIS A 245 12.18 -21.40 -5.32
C HIS A 245 11.73 -20.35 -6.36
N ARG A 246 10.43 -20.01 -6.40
CA ARG A 246 9.88 -19.02 -7.34
C ARG A 246 10.11 -17.58 -6.85
N ILE A 247 10.07 -17.36 -5.54
CA ILE A 247 10.47 -16.11 -4.90
C ILE A 247 11.97 -15.88 -5.13
N LEU A 248 12.82 -16.88 -4.88
CA LEU A 248 14.25 -16.83 -5.16
C LEU A 248 14.55 -16.56 -6.65
N PHE A 249 13.82 -17.20 -7.57
CA PHE A 249 13.98 -16.98 -9.01
C PHE A 249 13.63 -15.55 -9.46
N LEU A 250 12.60 -14.94 -8.90
CA LEU A 250 12.21 -13.55 -9.22
C LEU A 250 13.23 -12.52 -8.72
N PHE A 251 13.95 -12.85 -7.64
CA PHE A 251 14.91 -11.93 -7.05
C PHE A 251 16.36 -12.20 -7.43
N LYS A 252 16.70 -13.36 -8.02
CA LYS A 252 18.10 -13.80 -8.30
C LYS A 252 19.03 -13.41 -7.15
N LEU A 253 18.70 -13.94 -5.97
CA LEU A 253 19.65 -14.10 -4.87
C LEU A 253 20.40 -15.41 -5.07
#